data_AF-W2SUS7-F1
#
_entry.id   AF-W2SUS7-F1
#
_cell.length_a   1.000
_cell.length_b   1.000
_cell.length_c   1.000
_cell.angle_alpha   90.00
_cell.angle_beta   90.00
_cell.angle_gamma   90.00
#
_symmetry.space_group_name_H-M   'P 1'
#
loop_
_entity.id
_entity.type
_entity.pdbx_description
1 polymer ?
#
loop_
_entity_poly.entity_id
_entity_poly.type
_entity_poly.pdbx_seq_one_letter_code
_entity_poly.pdbx_strand_id
1 'polypeptide(L)'
;MENPVPAKEDDEEQRRKEDVAWAEAGSSLRRVKRGKLRSSNHVSIKEGKYINYYSSYFFNFIPSSLKSVPLTDILEVRAGYNTDNLHRAAKQYVFQEAAPESTCFSVIFTHVKFLHKSVDFAASSKE
;
A
#
# COMPACT_ATOMS: atom_id res chain seq x y z
N MET A 1 -37.64 -23.59 -20.90
CA MET A 1 -37.70 -22.19 -20.42
C MET A 1 -36.39 -21.93 -19.73
N GLU A 2 -35.39 -21.47 -20.47
CA GLU A 2 -34.10 -21.06 -19.90
C GLU A 2 -34.28 -19.65 -19.32
N ASN A 3 -34.00 -19.52 -18.03
CA ASN A 3 -34.02 -18.22 -17.35
C ASN A 3 -32.77 -17.44 -17.77
N PRO A 4 -32.90 -16.20 -18.26
CA PRO A 4 -31.72 -15.38 -18.49
C PRO A 4 -31.23 -14.85 -17.15
N VAL A 5 -30.02 -15.24 -16.75
CA VAL A 5 -29.25 -14.54 -15.72
C VAL A 5 -27.92 -14.10 -16.35
N PRO A 6 -27.84 -12.96 -17.09
CA PRO A 6 -26.57 -12.50 -17.66
C PRO A 6 -26.07 -11.17 -17.06
N ALA A 7 -26.90 -10.36 -16.41
CA ALA A 7 -26.54 -8.96 -16.13
C ALA A 7 -25.57 -8.76 -14.95
N LYS A 8 -25.53 -9.67 -13.95
CA LYS A 8 -24.77 -9.44 -12.72
C LYS A 8 -23.32 -9.91 -12.80
N GLU A 9 -23.05 -10.96 -13.56
CA GLU A 9 -21.69 -11.52 -13.70
C GLU A 9 -20.82 -10.63 -14.59
N ASP A 10 -21.41 -10.06 -15.65
CA ASP A 10 -20.73 -9.14 -16.56
C ASP A 10 -20.29 -7.85 -15.84
N ASP A 11 -21.15 -7.29 -14.96
CA ASP A 11 -20.84 -6.11 -14.16
C ASP A 11 -19.71 -6.37 -13.13
N GLU A 12 -19.68 -7.56 -12.53
CA GLU A 12 -18.63 -7.96 -11.59
C GLU A 12 -17.28 -8.18 -12.26
N GLU A 13 -17.27 -8.82 -13.43
CA GLU A 13 -16.06 -9.00 -14.23
C GLU A 13 -15.51 -7.65 -14.71
N GLN A 14 -16.38 -6.74 -15.13
CA GLN A 14 -15.98 -5.40 -15.54
C GLN A 14 -15.35 -4.61 -14.39
N ARG A 15 -15.97 -4.60 -13.20
CA ARG A 15 -15.40 -3.96 -12.01
C ARG A 15 -14.04 -4.56 -11.62
N ARG A 16 -13.91 -5.90 -11.68
CA ARG A 16 -12.64 -6.56 -11.39
C ARG A 16 -11.54 -6.14 -12.37
N LYS A 17 -11.85 -5.97 -13.66
CA LYS A 17 -10.89 -5.47 -14.65
C LYS A 17 -10.48 -4.03 -14.37
N GLU A 18 -11.42 -3.19 -13.96
CA GLU A 18 -11.16 -1.79 -13.60
C GLU A 18 -10.28 -1.70 -12.35
N ASP A 19 -10.57 -2.49 -11.31
CA ASP A 19 -9.77 -2.55 -10.08
C ASP A 19 -8.34 -3.01 -10.35
N VAL A 20 -8.17 -4.06 -11.19
CA VAL A 20 -6.84 -4.54 -11.58
C VAL A 20 -6.10 -3.47 -12.38
N ALA A 21 -6.74 -2.86 -13.38
CA ALA A 21 -6.13 -1.81 -14.18
C ALA A 21 -5.70 -0.60 -13.31
N TRP A 22 -6.52 -0.22 -12.34
CA TRP A 22 -6.19 0.83 -11.38
C TRP A 22 -5.00 0.44 -10.49
N ALA A 23 -5.00 -0.78 -9.96
CA ALA A 23 -3.90 -1.28 -9.13
C ALA A 23 -2.58 -1.37 -9.92
N GLU A 24 -2.65 -1.72 -11.21
CA GLU A 24 -1.50 -1.76 -12.11
C GLU A 24 -0.99 -0.39 -12.51
N ALA A 25 -1.90 0.55 -12.76
CA ALA A 25 -1.57 1.95 -12.98
C ALA A 25 -0.86 2.56 -11.76
N GLY A 26 -1.25 2.13 -10.55
CA GLY A 26 -0.64 2.50 -9.29
C GLY A 26 -0.96 3.92 -8.83
N SER A 27 -0.42 4.30 -7.68
CA SER A 27 -0.65 5.61 -7.08
C SER A 27 0.62 6.17 -6.43
N SER A 28 0.62 7.48 -6.21
CA SER A 28 1.69 8.19 -5.54
C SER A 28 1.47 8.18 -4.04
N LEU A 29 2.30 7.44 -3.30
CA LEU A 29 2.18 7.28 -1.86
C LEU A 29 3.42 7.78 -1.12
N ARG A 30 3.23 8.30 0.08
CA ARG A 30 4.33 8.70 0.96
C ARG A 30 4.62 7.59 1.94
N ARG A 31 5.82 7.01 1.87
CA ARG A 31 6.22 5.98 2.82
C ARG A 31 6.42 6.55 4.22
N VAL A 32 5.93 5.87 5.24
CA VAL A 32 6.25 6.14 6.65
C VAL A 32 7.34 5.17 7.10
N LYS A 33 8.46 5.70 7.55
CA LYS A 33 9.60 4.88 8.00
C LYS A 33 10.30 5.57 9.16
N ARG A 34 10.48 4.83 10.27
CA ARG A 34 11.10 5.34 11.51
C ARG A 34 10.39 6.60 12.02
N GLY A 35 9.06 6.58 12.02
CA GLY A 35 8.23 7.71 12.45
C GLY A 35 8.26 8.95 11.55
N LYS A 36 8.90 8.88 10.37
CA LYS A 36 9.01 10.00 9.44
C LYS A 36 8.33 9.71 8.12
N LEU A 37 7.60 10.69 7.63
CA LEU A 37 6.99 10.68 6.32
C LEU A 37 8.03 11.02 5.26
N ARG A 38 8.17 10.17 4.25
CA ARG A 38 9.14 10.35 3.16
C ARG A 38 8.51 11.13 1.99
N SER A 39 9.34 11.42 0.99
CA SER A 39 8.85 11.94 -0.29
C SER A 39 7.86 10.97 -0.93
N SER A 40 6.95 11.51 -1.72
CA SER A 40 6.02 10.71 -2.51
C SER A 40 6.79 9.85 -3.51
N ASN A 41 6.38 8.59 -3.64
CA ASN A 41 6.94 7.64 -4.61
C ASN A 41 5.79 6.83 -5.20
N HIS A 42 5.99 6.36 -6.43
CA HIS A 42 5.04 5.50 -7.10
C HIS A 42 4.99 4.11 -6.45
N VAL A 43 3.77 3.62 -6.21
CA VAL A 43 3.47 2.28 -5.70
C VAL A 43 2.42 1.67 -6.62
N SER A 44 2.69 0.46 -7.11
CA SER A 44 1.79 -0.25 -8.03
C SER A 44 1.82 -1.75 -7.80
N ILE A 45 0.79 -2.43 -8.28
CA ILE A 45 0.78 -3.88 -8.42
C ILE A 45 1.27 -4.20 -9.84
N LYS A 46 2.33 -5.01 -9.99
CA LYS A 46 2.86 -5.37 -11.30
C LYS A 46 2.51 -6.81 -11.65
N GLU A 47 1.97 -7.01 -12.86
CA GLU A 47 1.64 -8.32 -13.44
C GLU A 47 0.64 -9.13 -12.57
N GLY A 48 -0.17 -8.45 -11.76
CA GLY A 48 -1.00 -9.10 -10.75
C GLY A 48 -0.24 -9.97 -9.72
N LYS A 49 1.08 -9.77 -9.58
CA LYS A 49 1.96 -10.67 -8.80
C LYS A 49 2.76 -9.98 -7.71
N TYR A 50 3.10 -8.71 -7.89
CA TYR A 50 4.01 -8.01 -6.97
C TYR A 50 3.49 -6.64 -6.62
N ILE A 51 3.45 -6.28 -5.33
CA ILE A 51 3.42 -4.89 -4.93
C ILE A 51 4.83 -4.31 -4.99
N ASN A 52 4.98 -3.22 -5.74
CA ASN A 52 6.24 -2.52 -5.96
C ASN A 52 6.25 -1.18 -5.24
N TYR A 53 7.31 -0.90 -4.49
CA TYR A 53 7.48 0.39 -3.81
C TYR A 53 8.95 0.77 -3.67
N TYR A 54 9.21 2.06 -3.53
CA TYR A 54 10.57 2.57 -3.35
C TYR A 54 10.95 2.71 -1.87
N SER A 55 12.20 2.34 -1.57
CA SER A 55 12.78 2.46 -0.24
C SER A 55 14.10 3.21 -0.29
N SER A 56 14.15 4.38 0.36
CA SER A 56 15.41 5.09 0.60
C SER A 56 16.25 4.42 1.69
N TYR A 57 17.57 4.43 1.45
CA TYR A 57 18.58 4.05 2.45
C TYR A 57 18.82 5.20 3.44
N PHE A 58 19.63 4.92 4.46
CA PHE A 58 19.93 5.89 5.52
C PHE A 58 20.72 7.12 5.01
N PHE A 59 21.42 6.97 3.90
CA PHE A 59 22.18 8.02 3.26
C PHE A 59 21.45 8.61 2.05
N ASN A 60 21.28 9.93 2.03
CA ASN A 60 20.53 10.65 0.99
C ASN A 60 21.22 10.66 -0.39
N PHE A 61 22.50 10.25 -0.47
CA PHE A 61 23.23 10.12 -1.74
C PHE A 61 23.02 8.78 -2.45
N ILE A 62 22.36 7.81 -1.80
CA ILE A 62 22.06 6.52 -2.40
C ILE A 62 20.66 6.58 -3.02
N PRO A 63 20.52 6.24 -4.33
CA PRO A 63 19.22 6.13 -4.97
C PRO A 63 18.27 5.24 -4.19
N SER A 64 16.97 5.54 -4.27
CA SER A 64 15.95 4.66 -3.71
C SER A 64 16.01 3.29 -4.39
N SER A 65 15.97 2.22 -3.60
CA SER A 65 15.87 0.87 -4.13
C SER A 65 14.40 0.55 -4.34
N LEU A 66 14.07 0.07 -5.55
CA LEU A 66 12.81 -0.62 -5.80
C LEU A 66 12.77 -1.89 -4.96
N LYS A 67 11.64 -2.12 -4.29
CA LYS A 67 11.31 -3.33 -3.55
C LYS A 67 10.05 -3.92 -4.16
N SER A 68 10.07 -5.23 -4.35
CA SER A 68 8.95 -6.02 -4.86
C SER A 68 8.60 -7.05 -3.80
N VAL A 69 7.33 -7.10 -3.41
CA VAL A 69 6.79 -8.09 -2.48
C VAL A 69 5.77 -8.92 -3.24
N PRO A 70 5.90 -10.25 -3.30
CA PRO A 70 4.89 -11.11 -3.89
C PRO A 70 3.53 -10.90 -3.21
N LEU A 71 2.44 -10.80 -3.98
CA LEU A 71 1.10 -10.70 -3.40
C LEU A 71 0.76 -11.94 -2.56
N THR A 72 1.32 -13.10 -2.91
CA THR A 72 1.20 -14.35 -2.15
C THR A 72 1.81 -14.27 -0.74
N ASP A 73 2.72 -13.33 -0.52
CA ASP A 73 3.36 -13.12 0.78
C ASP A 73 2.60 -12.10 1.63
N ILE A 74 1.62 -11.38 1.07
CA ILE A 74 0.79 -10.43 1.80
C ILE A 74 -0.17 -11.19 2.70
N LEU A 75 -0.14 -10.85 3.99
CA LEU A 75 -0.99 -11.44 5.02
C LEU A 75 -2.25 -10.60 5.24
N GLU A 76 -2.10 -9.27 5.28
CA GLU A 76 -3.20 -8.35 5.55
C GLU A 76 -2.82 -6.91 5.18
N VAL A 77 -3.84 -6.07 5.01
CA VAL A 77 -3.71 -4.62 4.93
C VAL A 77 -4.49 -4.01 6.09
N ARG A 78 -3.82 -3.16 6.88
CA ARG A 78 -4.44 -2.47 8.01
C ARG A 78 -4.53 -0.99 7.74
N ALA A 79 -5.75 -0.45 7.75
CA ALA A 79 -5.97 1.00 7.69
C ALA A 79 -5.64 1.67 9.03
N GLY A 80 -5.46 2.99 9.01
CA GLY A 80 -5.20 3.80 10.19
C GLY A 80 -3.84 3.55 10.82
N TYR A 81 -3.72 3.91 12.10
CA TYR A 81 -2.46 3.80 12.84
C TYR A 81 -2.26 2.43 13.51
N ASN A 82 -2.77 1.35 12.91
CA ASN A 82 -2.91 0.02 13.50
C ASN A 82 -1.64 -0.88 13.38
N THR A 83 -0.47 -0.26 13.27
CA THR A 83 0.84 -0.93 13.35
C THR A 83 1.78 -0.13 14.25
N ASP A 84 2.71 -0.81 14.94
CA ASP A 84 3.60 -0.16 15.92
C ASP A 84 4.33 1.06 15.36
N ASN A 85 4.75 1.02 14.10
CA ASN A 85 5.48 2.13 13.49
C ASN A 85 4.57 3.32 13.15
N LEU A 86 3.35 3.11 12.64
CA LEU A 86 2.37 4.19 12.46
C LEU A 86 1.84 4.71 13.79
N HIS A 87 1.48 3.83 14.71
CA HIS A 87 1.02 4.19 16.05
C HIS A 87 2.03 5.09 16.77
N ARG A 88 3.32 4.73 16.70
CA ARG A 88 4.39 5.55 17.27
C ARG A 88 4.57 6.88 16.52
N ALA A 89 4.45 6.91 15.19
CA ALA A 89 4.55 8.13 14.41
C ALA A 89 3.42 9.12 14.75
N ALA A 90 2.21 8.59 14.88
CA ALA A 90 1.00 9.32 15.19
C ALA A 90 1.00 9.98 16.57
N LYS A 91 1.93 9.64 17.48
CA LYS A 91 2.10 10.39 18.74
C LYS A 91 2.52 11.84 18.52
N GLN A 92 3.02 12.19 17.34
CA GLN A 92 3.42 13.55 16.98
C GLN A 92 2.28 14.24 16.24
N TYR A 93 1.81 15.38 16.78
CA TYR A 93 0.75 16.17 16.15
C TYR A 93 1.09 16.58 14.70
N VAL A 94 2.33 17.04 14.47
CA VAL A 94 2.84 17.41 13.13
C VAL A 94 2.77 16.24 12.16
N PHE A 95 2.93 15.00 12.64
CA PHE A 95 2.75 13.82 11.79
C PHE A 95 1.28 13.62 11.44
N GLN A 96 0.36 13.73 12.41
CA GLN A 96 -1.08 13.57 12.16
C GLN A 96 -1.61 14.61 11.17
N GLU A 97 -1.19 15.88 11.28
CA GLU A 97 -1.57 16.92 10.30
C GLU A 97 -1.09 16.58 8.89
N ALA A 98 0.13 16.04 8.76
CA ALA A 98 0.70 15.70 7.46
C ALA A 98 0.24 14.36 6.88
N ALA A 99 -0.25 13.46 7.74
CA ALA A 99 -0.72 12.11 7.41
C ALA A 99 -1.84 11.69 8.37
N PRO A 100 -3.08 12.19 8.15
CA PRO A 100 -4.23 11.84 8.96
C PRO A 100 -4.48 10.33 9.00
N GLU A 101 -5.13 9.84 10.05
CA GLU A 101 -5.38 8.41 10.23
C GLU A 101 -6.14 7.81 9.04
N SER A 102 -7.11 8.55 8.51
CA SER A 102 -7.94 8.13 7.38
C SER A 102 -7.18 7.89 6.07
N THR A 103 -5.96 8.42 5.92
CA THR A 103 -5.12 8.24 4.73
C THR A 103 -3.94 7.30 4.97
N CYS A 104 -3.78 6.79 6.19
CA CYS A 104 -2.70 5.91 6.55
C CYS A 104 -3.10 4.44 6.45
N PHE A 105 -2.17 3.61 6.02
CA PHE A 105 -2.35 2.17 6.03
C PHE A 105 -0.99 1.44 6.04
N SER A 106 -1.02 0.16 6.38
CA SER A 106 0.13 -0.73 6.38
C SER A 106 -0.15 -1.98 5.59
N VAL A 107 0.80 -2.40 4.76
CA VAL A 107 0.79 -3.70 4.10
C VAL A 107 1.69 -4.63 4.90
N ILE A 108 1.13 -5.73 5.41
CA ILE A 108 1.83 -6.69 6.25
C ILE A 108 2.06 -7.96 5.43
N PHE A 109 3.29 -8.45 5.43
CA PHE A 109 3.72 -9.57 4.60
C PHE A 109 4.76 -10.44 5.30
N THR A 110 4.88 -11.69 4.86
CA THR A 110 5.91 -12.61 5.33
C THR A 110 7.29 -12.15 4.84
N HIS A 111 8.30 -12.27 5.69
CA HIS A 111 9.66 -11.86 5.35
C HIS A 111 10.68 -12.83 5.94
N VAL A 112 11.58 -13.32 5.08
CA VAL A 112 12.57 -14.36 5.41
C VAL A 112 13.40 -14.11 6.67
N LYS A 113 13.65 -12.84 7.04
CA LYS A 113 14.43 -12.48 8.24
C LYS A 113 13.61 -12.18 9.50
N PHE A 114 12.35 -11.78 9.36
CA PHE A 114 11.59 -11.17 10.46
C PHE A 114 10.29 -11.91 10.75
N LEU A 115 10.06 -13.04 10.09
CA LEU A 115 8.78 -13.75 9.98
C LEU A 115 7.71 -12.87 9.35
N HIS A 116 7.28 -11.79 10.02
CA HIS A 116 6.35 -10.78 9.49
C HIS A 116 7.01 -9.41 9.43
N LYS A 117 6.61 -8.61 8.45
CA LYS A 117 7.09 -7.24 8.27
C LYS A 117 5.94 -6.36 7.75
N SER A 118 5.91 -5.10 8.18
CA SER A 118 5.03 -4.10 7.58
C SER A 118 5.80 -3.10 6.71
N VAL A 119 5.11 -2.58 5.71
CA VAL A 119 5.46 -1.33 5.05
C VAL A 119 4.28 -0.39 5.19
N ASP A 120 4.56 0.82 5.68
CA ASP A 120 3.52 1.77 6.05
C ASP A 120 3.53 2.95 5.08
N PHE A 121 2.34 3.42 4.72
CA PHE A 121 2.11 4.48 3.75
C PHE A 121 1.08 5.49 4.26
N ALA A 122 1.18 6.70 3.71
CA ALA A 122 0.13 7.70 3.74
C ALA A 122 -0.21 8.10 2.30
N ALA A 123 -1.49 8.05 1.96
CA ALA A 123 -2.05 8.55 0.72
C ALA A 123 -2.30 10.07 0.80
N SER A 124 -2.48 10.71 -0.36
CA SER A 124 -2.87 12.12 -0.45
C SER A 124 -4.34 12.35 -0.08
N SER A 125 -5.16 11.32 -0.19
CA SER A 125 -6.62 11.33 -0.03
C SER A 125 -7.09 9.99 0.54
N LYS A 126 -8.38 9.88 0.88
CA LYS A 126 -8.96 8.66 1.47
C LYS A 126 -9.44 7.67 0.40
N GLU A 127 -9.89 8.22 -0.72
CA GLU A 127 -10.30 7.52 -1.95
C GLU A 127 -9.12 6.80 -2.59
#